data_AF-A0A5B6ZNB4-F1
#
_entry.id   AF-A0A5B6ZNB4-F1
#
_cell.length_a   1.000
_cell.length_b   1.000
_cell.length_c   1.000
_cell.angle_alpha   90.00
_cell.angle_beta   90.00
_cell.angle_gamma   90.00
#
_symmetry.space_group_name_H-M   'P 1'
#
loop_
_entity.id
_entity.type
_entity.pdbx_description
1 polymer ?
#
loop_
_entity_poly.entity_id
_entity_poly.type
_entity_poly.pdbx_seq_one_letter_code
_entity_poly.pdbx_strand_id
1 'polypeptide(L)'
;MVKQGLIKEPVFSFWLNRNAEEKEGGEIVFGGVDPNHFKGKHTYVPVTQKGYWQFDMGDVVIDGKPTGYCGGSCSAIADSGTSLLAGPTPVITMINHAIGASGVVSQQCKAVVGQYGQTIMDLLLAEAQPKMICSQIGLCTFDGTRGVSMGIESVVDEKNGARSAGLRDAMCSTCEMTVVWMQNQLRQNQTQDLILKYVNELCDRLPSPMGESAVDCASLSSMPSVSFTIGGKVFDLSPEEYILKVGEGAAAQCISGFTALDIPPPRGPLWILGDVFMGRYHTVFDFGNLRVGFAEAA
;
A
#
# COMPACT_ATOMS: atom_id res chain seq x y z
N MET A 1 20.51 24.05 -10.69
CA MET A 1 21.69 23.17 -10.53
C MET A 1 22.11 22.50 -11.83
N VAL A 2 21.36 21.51 -12.37
CA VAL A 2 21.71 20.81 -13.65
C VAL A 2 21.99 21.79 -14.80
N LYS A 3 21.01 22.63 -15.16
CA LYS A 3 21.14 23.60 -16.27
C LYS A 3 22.25 24.64 -16.07
N GLN A 4 22.64 24.88 -14.81
CA GLN A 4 23.68 25.84 -14.44
C GLN A 4 25.06 25.17 -14.31
N GLY A 5 25.17 23.85 -14.52
CA GLY A 5 26.44 23.12 -14.40
C GLY A 5 26.99 23.04 -12.97
N LEU A 6 26.13 23.14 -11.94
CA LEU A 6 26.56 23.19 -10.53
C LEU A 6 26.77 21.79 -9.91
N ILE A 7 26.45 20.72 -10.63
CA ILE A 7 26.56 19.34 -10.16
C ILE A 7 27.31 18.49 -11.18
N LYS A 8 28.10 17.53 -10.70
CA LYS A 8 28.94 16.66 -11.54
C LYS A 8 28.10 15.66 -12.32
N GLU A 9 27.19 14.98 -11.63
CA GLU A 9 26.28 14.00 -12.20
C GLU A 9 24.83 14.50 -12.06
N PRO A 10 23.94 14.23 -13.04
CA PRO A 10 22.52 14.59 -12.95
C PRO A 10 21.76 13.61 -12.05
N VAL A 11 22.21 13.42 -10.81
CA VAL A 11 21.61 12.53 -9.81
C VAL A 11 21.51 13.26 -8.47
N PHE A 12 20.61 12.81 -7.60
CA PHE A 12 20.65 13.14 -6.18
C PHE A 12 20.23 11.93 -5.36
N SER A 13 20.67 11.85 -4.11
CA SER A 13 20.37 10.71 -3.25
C SER A 13 20.03 11.11 -1.83
N PHE A 14 19.30 10.22 -1.16
CA PHE A 14 18.93 10.34 0.24
C PHE A 14 19.45 9.15 1.04
N TRP A 15 20.03 9.49 2.18
CA TRP A 15 20.17 8.61 3.33
C TRP A 15 19.39 9.23 4.48
N LEU A 16 18.45 8.48 5.04
CA LEU A 16 17.63 8.95 6.16
C LEU A 16 17.96 8.08 7.36
N ASN A 17 18.60 8.67 8.37
CA ASN A 17 18.97 7.93 9.57
C ASN A 17 17.71 7.59 10.37
N ARG A 18 17.56 6.31 10.70
CA ARG A 18 16.43 5.81 11.50
C ARG A 18 16.75 5.75 12.99
N ASN A 19 18.02 5.95 13.38
CA ASN A 19 18.41 6.00 14.77
C ASN A 19 18.18 7.42 15.34
N ALA A 20 17.07 7.58 16.07
CA ALA A 20 16.71 8.86 16.70
C ALA A 20 17.66 9.29 17.83
N GLU A 21 18.53 8.40 18.33
CA GLU A 21 19.53 8.73 19.36
C GLU A 21 20.80 9.37 18.77
N GLU A 22 21.00 9.25 17.46
CA GLU A 22 22.14 9.84 16.76
C GLU A 22 21.91 11.30 16.39
N LYS A 23 23.00 12.07 16.29
CA LYS A 23 22.92 13.51 15.97
C LYS A 23 22.61 13.78 14.50
N GLU A 24 23.02 12.88 13.62
CA GLU A 24 22.82 13.01 12.18
C GLU A 24 21.51 12.34 11.80
N GLY A 25 20.49 13.13 11.47
CA GLY A 25 19.18 12.60 11.06
C GLY A 25 19.13 12.08 9.62
N GLY A 26 20.14 12.40 8.80
CA GLY A 26 20.21 12.00 7.40
C GLY A 26 21.05 12.96 6.56
N GLU A 27 21.22 12.62 5.29
CA GLU A 27 21.96 13.40 4.29
C GLU A 27 21.22 13.38 2.95
N ILE A 28 21.23 14.53 2.28
CA ILE A 28 20.90 14.64 0.86
C ILE A 28 22.13 15.07 0.07
N VAL A 29 22.46 14.32 -0.98
CA VAL A 29 23.58 14.63 -1.88
C VAL A 29 23.02 15.05 -3.22
N PHE A 30 23.32 16.28 -3.64
CA PHE A 30 23.07 16.72 -5.02
C PHE A 30 24.33 16.54 -5.85
N GLY A 31 24.21 15.81 -6.96
CA GLY A 31 25.30 15.66 -7.91
C GLY A 31 26.19 14.43 -7.73
N GLY A 32 25.77 13.46 -6.92
CA GLY A 32 26.50 12.23 -6.64
C GLY A 32 25.76 11.35 -5.63
N VAL A 33 26.49 10.37 -5.09
CA VAL A 33 26.03 9.42 -4.07
C VAL A 33 27.18 9.19 -3.09
N ASP A 34 26.94 9.26 -1.78
CA ASP A 34 27.97 8.91 -0.79
C ASP A 34 28.03 7.38 -0.59
N PRO A 35 29.17 6.71 -0.89
CA PRO A 35 29.32 5.27 -0.71
C PRO A 35 29.30 4.81 0.76
N ASN A 36 29.43 5.71 1.73
CA ASN A 36 29.38 5.37 3.15
C ASN A 36 27.94 5.12 3.64
N HIS A 37 26.93 5.56 2.89
CA HIS A 37 25.52 5.52 3.31
C HIS A 37 24.71 4.34 2.74
N PHE A 38 25.35 3.42 2.03
CA PHE A 38 24.69 2.21 1.54
C PHE A 38 25.61 1.00 1.45
N LYS A 39 25.02 -0.19 1.44
CA LYS A 39 25.69 -1.48 1.26
C LYS A 39 25.25 -2.13 -0.05
N GLY A 40 26.21 -2.78 -0.73
CA GLY A 40 25.94 -3.51 -1.96
C GLY A 40 25.70 -2.61 -3.17
N LYS A 41 24.77 -2.99 -4.04
CA LYS A 41 24.45 -2.28 -5.30
C LYS A 41 22.99 -1.85 -5.31
N HIS A 42 22.72 -0.67 -5.86
CA HIS A 42 21.35 -0.22 -6.10
C HIS A 42 20.66 -1.08 -7.16
N THR A 43 19.41 -1.42 -6.89
CA THR A 43 18.48 -1.97 -7.89
C THR A 43 17.76 -0.81 -8.53
N TYR A 44 18.00 -0.58 -9.82
CA TYR A 44 17.43 0.53 -10.56
C TYR A 44 16.18 0.11 -11.33
N VAL A 45 15.14 0.93 -11.26
CA VAL A 45 13.89 0.81 -12.03
C VAL A 45 13.62 2.11 -12.80
N PRO A 46 13.16 2.03 -14.06
CA PRO A 46 12.91 3.21 -14.86
C PRO A 46 11.71 4.00 -14.35
N VAL A 47 11.74 5.32 -14.53
CA VAL A 47 10.58 6.19 -14.29
C VAL A 47 9.53 5.94 -15.36
N THR A 48 8.32 5.60 -14.96
CA THR A 48 7.21 5.23 -15.86
C THR A 48 6.34 6.43 -16.24
N GLN A 49 6.21 7.42 -15.35
CA GLN A 49 5.45 8.64 -15.60
C GLN A 49 6.22 9.90 -15.17
N LYS A 50 6.63 10.71 -16.15
CA LYS A 50 7.29 12.01 -15.89
C LYS A 50 6.32 12.98 -15.21
N GLY A 51 6.78 13.59 -14.14
CA GLY A 51 5.97 14.42 -13.23
C GLY A 51 6.07 13.93 -11.79
N TYR A 52 6.27 12.63 -11.63
CA TYR A 52 6.55 11.96 -10.36
C TYR A 52 7.82 11.10 -10.50
N TRP A 53 8.45 10.77 -9.38
CA TRP A 53 9.44 9.69 -9.32
C TRP A 53 8.75 8.34 -9.21
N GLN A 54 7.85 8.09 -10.18
CA GLN A 54 7.01 6.90 -10.25
C GLN A 54 7.70 5.80 -11.06
N PHE A 55 7.59 4.56 -10.59
CA PHE A 55 8.11 3.36 -11.24
C PHE A 55 7.15 2.18 -11.08
N ASP A 56 7.32 1.15 -11.91
CA ASP A 56 6.57 -0.10 -11.78
C ASP A 56 7.08 -0.92 -10.59
N MET A 57 6.12 -1.44 -9.84
CA MET A 57 6.32 -2.29 -8.67
C MET A 57 5.56 -3.61 -8.89
N GLY A 58 6.16 -4.69 -8.41
CA GLY A 58 5.52 -6.00 -8.32
C GLY A 58 4.63 -6.11 -7.10
N ASP A 59 4.51 -7.33 -6.58
CA ASP A 59 3.60 -7.60 -5.48
C ASP A 59 4.14 -7.16 -4.12
N VAL A 60 3.20 -6.89 -3.22
CA VAL A 60 3.45 -6.77 -1.78
C VAL A 60 3.31 -8.15 -1.16
N VAL A 61 4.22 -8.50 -0.27
CA VAL A 61 4.33 -9.82 0.36
C VAL A 61 4.19 -9.63 1.86
N ILE A 62 3.33 -10.40 2.52
CA ILE A 62 3.11 -10.38 3.97
C ILE A 62 3.45 -11.77 4.49
N ASP A 63 4.39 -11.88 5.42
CA ASP A 63 4.82 -13.18 5.99
C ASP A 63 5.28 -14.17 4.90
N GLY A 64 6.01 -13.68 3.89
CA GLY A 64 6.45 -14.48 2.74
C GLY A 64 5.33 -14.86 1.75
N LYS A 65 4.09 -14.40 1.97
CA LYS A 65 2.94 -14.71 1.10
C LYS A 65 2.53 -13.49 0.26
N PRO A 66 2.51 -13.60 -1.08
CA PRO A 66 2.07 -12.51 -1.95
C PRO A 66 0.61 -12.13 -1.68
N THR A 67 0.31 -10.84 -1.67
CA THR A 67 -1.07 -10.34 -1.50
C THR A 67 -1.93 -10.61 -2.74
N GLY A 68 -1.30 -10.75 -3.91
CA GLY A 68 -1.96 -10.99 -5.18
C GLY A 68 -2.79 -9.82 -5.69
N TYR A 69 -2.78 -8.67 -4.98
CA TYR A 69 -3.46 -7.44 -5.42
C TYR A 69 -2.67 -6.77 -6.55
N CYS A 70 -1.34 -6.73 -6.42
CA CYS A 70 -0.44 -6.14 -7.40
C CYS A 70 0.06 -7.15 -8.45
N GLY A 71 -0.68 -8.25 -8.68
CA GLY A 71 -0.32 -9.30 -9.64
C GLY A 71 -0.28 -8.85 -11.12
N GLY A 72 -0.93 -7.72 -11.44
CA GLY A 72 -0.85 -7.05 -12.74
C GLY A 72 0.18 -5.91 -12.82
N SER A 73 1.05 -5.79 -11.81
CA SER A 73 1.86 -4.62 -11.46
C SER A 73 1.07 -3.49 -10.81
N CYS A 74 1.61 -2.96 -9.73
CA CYS A 74 1.23 -1.68 -9.13
C CYS A 74 2.27 -0.63 -9.54
N SER A 75 1.89 0.65 -9.52
CA SER A 75 2.89 1.72 -9.55
C SER A 75 3.33 2.07 -8.14
N ALA A 76 4.52 2.65 -7.98
CA ALA A 76 4.99 3.22 -6.73
C ALA A 76 5.72 4.55 -6.98
N ILE A 77 5.63 5.49 -6.02
CA ILE A 77 6.39 6.73 -5.99
C ILE A 77 7.32 6.68 -4.78
N ALA A 78 8.61 6.98 -4.98
CA ALA A 78 9.51 7.29 -3.86
C ALA A 78 9.32 8.77 -3.48
N ASP A 79 8.87 9.03 -2.26
CA ASP A 79 8.49 10.37 -1.81
C ASP A 79 9.07 10.70 -0.43
N SER A 80 10.20 11.41 -0.42
CA SER A 80 10.82 11.90 0.81
C SER A 80 10.01 12.98 1.53
N GLY A 81 8.90 13.45 0.94
CA GLY A 81 7.97 14.39 1.58
C GLY A 81 6.92 13.71 2.47
N THR A 82 6.86 12.38 2.44
CA THR A 82 5.89 11.57 3.19
C THR A 82 6.63 10.61 4.11
N SER A 83 6.21 10.49 5.37
CA SER A 83 6.84 9.53 6.28
C SER A 83 6.28 8.10 6.17
N LEU A 84 4.95 7.97 6.03
CA LEU A 84 4.26 6.67 5.99
C LEU A 84 4.33 5.99 4.62
N LEU A 85 4.11 4.69 4.62
CA LEU A 85 3.80 3.89 3.43
C LEU A 85 2.31 4.03 3.12
N ALA A 86 1.96 4.67 2.00
CA ALA A 86 0.56 4.75 1.57
C ALA A 86 0.28 3.72 0.49
N GLY A 87 -0.82 2.96 0.61
CA GLY A 87 -1.18 1.95 -0.37
C GLY A 87 -2.65 1.59 -0.40
N PRO A 88 -3.05 0.69 -1.32
CA PRO A 88 -4.44 0.33 -1.53
C PRO A 88 -5.08 -0.28 -0.28
N THR A 89 -6.29 0.17 0.06
CA THR A 89 -7.06 -0.28 1.23
C THR A 89 -7.15 -1.80 1.37
N PRO A 90 -7.36 -2.60 0.29
CA PRO A 90 -7.37 -4.06 0.39
C PRO A 90 -6.10 -4.64 1.01
N VAL A 91 -4.93 -4.08 0.66
CA VAL A 91 -3.64 -4.55 1.13
C VAL A 91 -3.36 -4.05 2.54
N ILE A 92 -3.64 -2.77 2.83
CA ILE A 92 -3.44 -2.20 4.16
C ILE A 92 -4.33 -2.91 5.20
N THR A 93 -5.55 -3.31 4.82
CA THR A 93 -6.42 -4.12 5.71
C THR A 93 -5.80 -5.48 6.05
N MET A 94 -5.18 -6.16 5.07
CA MET A 94 -4.47 -7.43 5.31
C MET A 94 -3.26 -7.22 6.22
N ILE A 95 -2.50 -6.14 6.03
CA ILE A 95 -1.37 -5.78 6.89
C ILE A 95 -1.85 -5.50 8.32
N ASN A 96 -2.89 -4.66 8.49
CA ASN A 96 -3.46 -4.32 9.79
C ASN A 96 -3.92 -5.56 10.56
N HIS A 97 -4.56 -6.52 9.87
CA HIS A 97 -4.93 -7.80 10.50
C HIS A 97 -3.68 -8.61 10.92
N ALA A 98 -2.69 -8.73 10.04
CA ALA A 98 -1.48 -9.51 10.30
C ALA A 98 -0.60 -8.95 11.44
N ILE A 99 -0.55 -7.63 11.59
CA ILE A 99 0.24 -6.96 12.66
C ILE A 99 -0.59 -6.67 13.92
N GLY A 100 -1.88 -7.02 13.93
CA GLY A 100 -2.78 -6.75 15.05
C GLY A 100 -3.16 -5.28 15.22
N ALA A 101 -3.03 -4.46 14.18
CA ALA A 101 -3.33 -3.02 14.23
C ALA A 101 -4.82 -2.75 14.45
N SER A 102 -5.09 -1.67 15.17
CA SER A 102 -6.42 -1.14 15.37
C SER A 102 -7.00 -0.66 14.03
N GLY A 103 -8.27 -0.96 13.80
CA GLY A 103 -9.03 -0.54 12.63
C GLY A 103 -10.47 -0.17 13.00
N VAL A 104 -11.26 0.14 11.99
CA VAL A 104 -12.67 0.50 12.11
C VAL A 104 -13.52 -0.67 11.63
N VAL A 105 -14.53 -1.03 12.43
CA VAL A 105 -15.52 -2.03 12.04
C VAL A 105 -16.43 -1.46 10.95
N SER A 106 -16.43 -2.07 9.77
CA SER A 106 -17.35 -1.69 8.69
C SER A 106 -18.58 -2.60 8.66
N GLN A 107 -19.74 -2.02 8.94
CA GLN A 107 -21.02 -2.72 8.84
C GLN A 107 -21.34 -3.09 7.39
N GLN A 108 -20.94 -2.26 6.42
CA GLN A 108 -21.10 -2.56 5.00
C GLN A 108 -20.27 -3.79 4.60
N CYS A 109 -19.02 -3.87 5.08
CA CYS A 109 -18.17 -5.05 4.89
C CYS A 109 -18.80 -6.30 5.49
N LYS A 110 -19.22 -6.24 6.76
CA LYS A 110 -19.91 -7.37 7.41
C LYS A 110 -21.17 -7.78 6.65
N ALA A 111 -21.95 -6.83 6.14
CA ALA A 111 -23.14 -7.11 5.36
C ALA A 111 -22.82 -7.80 4.02
N VAL A 112 -21.82 -7.33 3.28
CA VAL A 112 -21.39 -7.96 2.03
C VAL A 112 -20.88 -9.38 2.27
N VAL A 113 -20.03 -9.58 3.27
CA VAL A 113 -19.51 -10.91 3.62
C VAL A 113 -20.64 -11.84 4.06
N GLY A 114 -21.55 -11.36 4.92
CA GLY A 114 -22.65 -12.17 5.44
C GLY A 114 -23.72 -12.50 4.40
N GLN A 115 -24.03 -11.60 3.48
CA GLN A 115 -25.10 -11.79 2.49
C GLN A 115 -24.60 -12.39 1.17
N TYR A 116 -23.41 -12.01 0.71
CA TYR A 116 -22.89 -12.35 -0.61
C TYR A 116 -21.61 -13.18 -0.55
N GLY A 117 -20.98 -13.37 0.62
CA GLY A 117 -19.69 -14.04 0.73
C GLY A 117 -19.70 -15.45 0.13
N GLN A 118 -20.76 -16.23 0.38
CA GLN A 118 -20.91 -17.56 -0.19
C GLN A 118 -21.04 -17.51 -1.73
N THR A 119 -21.89 -16.63 -2.26
CA THR A 119 -22.06 -16.43 -3.70
C THR A 119 -20.76 -15.99 -4.39
N ILE A 120 -20.01 -15.08 -3.76
CA ILE A 120 -18.71 -14.62 -4.27
C ILE A 120 -17.72 -15.80 -4.32
N MET A 121 -17.68 -16.61 -3.27
CA MET A 121 -16.85 -17.81 -3.23
C MET A 121 -17.21 -18.80 -4.33
N ASP A 122 -18.50 -19.12 -4.50
CA ASP A 122 -18.97 -20.06 -5.51
C ASP A 122 -18.61 -19.58 -6.93
N LEU A 123 -18.75 -18.28 -7.21
CA LEU A 123 -18.33 -17.69 -8.48
C LEU A 123 -16.81 -17.78 -8.68
N LEU A 124 -16.01 -17.54 -7.64
CA LEU A 124 -14.55 -17.70 -7.71
C LEU A 124 -14.13 -19.14 -7.97
N LEU A 125 -14.77 -20.12 -7.32
CA LEU A 125 -14.53 -21.55 -7.53
C LEU A 125 -14.99 -22.02 -8.92
N ALA A 126 -16.01 -21.38 -9.48
CA ALA A 126 -16.46 -21.56 -10.86
C ALA A 126 -15.58 -20.82 -11.89
N GLU A 127 -14.41 -20.32 -11.49
CA GLU A 127 -13.45 -19.60 -12.34
C GLU A 127 -14.04 -18.35 -13.02
N ALA A 128 -15.03 -17.70 -12.39
CA ALA A 128 -15.56 -16.44 -12.88
C ALA A 128 -14.46 -15.36 -12.86
N GLN A 129 -14.53 -14.44 -13.84
CA GLN A 129 -13.59 -13.33 -13.90
C GLN A 129 -13.76 -12.43 -12.66
N PRO A 130 -12.73 -12.24 -11.82
CA PRO A 130 -12.88 -11.57 -10.52
C PRO A 130 -13.44 -10.16 -10.61
N LYS A 131 -13.00 -9.41 -11.63
CA LYS A 131 -13.45 -8.04 -11.91
C LYS A 131 -14.95 -7.96 -12.25
N MET A 132 -15.56 -9.06 -12.65
CA MET A 132 -16.96 -9.14 -13.05
C MET A 132 -17.89 -9.65 -11.95
N ILE A 133 -17.35 -10.22 -10.86
CA ILE A 133 -18.17 -10.87 -9.83
C ILE A 133 -19.14 -9.86 -9.19
N CYS A 134 -18.63 -8.68 -8.82
CA CYS A 134 -19.44 -7.69 -8.11
C CYS A 134 -20.54 -7.05 -8.97
N SER A 135 -20.37 -7.02 -10.30
CA SER A 135 -21.41 -6.60 -11.23
C SER A 135 -22.41 -7.71 -11.52
N GLN A 136 -21.96 -8.97 -11.61
CA GLN A 136 -22.85 -10.14 -11.76
C GLN A 136 -23.81 -10.31 -10.59
N ILE A 137 -23.37 -10.04 -9.35
CA ILE A 137 -24.24 -10.08 -8.16
C ILE A 137 -25.04 -8.78 -7.96
N GLY A 138 -24.88 -7.78 -8.84
CA GLY A 138 -25.66 -6.54 -8.85
C GLY A 138 -25.20 -5.45 -7.88
N LEU A 139 -24.11 -5.67 -7.13
CA LEU A 139 -23.56 -4.69 -6.19
C LEU A 139 -22.87 -3.52 -6.92
N CYS A 140 -22.22 -3.79 -8.05
CA CYS A 140 -21.61 -2.77 -8.90
C CYS A 140 -22.46 -2.51 -10.16
N THR A 141 -22.50 -1.26 -10.61
CA THR A 141 -23.17 -0.86 -11.87
C THR A 141 -22.31 -1.13 -13.11
N PHE A 142 -21.00 -1.30 -12.96
CA PHE A 142 -20.05 -1.28 -14.06
C PHE A 142 -19.25 -2.59 -14.16
N ASP A 143 -18.80 -2.93 -15.37
CA ASP A 143 -18.12 -4.17 -15.77
C ASP A 143 -16.58 -4.05 -15.77
N GLY A 144 -16.02 -3.05 -15.10
CA GLY A 144 -14.57 -2.86 -15.00
C GLY A 144 -13.87 -2.31 -16.26
N THR A 145 -14.60 -1.81 -17.26
CA THR A 145 -14.01 -1.30 -18.53
C THR A 145 -13.80 0.22 -18.60
N ARG A 146 -14.24 1.02 -17.60
CA ARG A 146 -13.98 2.47 -17.52
C ARG A 146 -13.59 2.87 -16.11
N GLY A 147 -12.50 3.66 -16.01
CA GLY A 147 -11.98 4.17 -14.75
C GLY A 147 -13.04 4.98 -14.00
N VAL A 148 -13.19 4.67 -12.71
CA VAL A 148 -14.05 5.42 -11.79
C VAL A 148 -13.48 6.83 -11.69
N SER A 149 -14.05 7.74 -12.47
CA SER A 149 -13.92 9.16 -12.21
C SER A 149 -14.65 9.40 -10.90
N MET A 150 -13.91 9.52 -9.80
CA MET A 150 -14.36 10.36 -8.69
C MET A 150 -14.56 11.74 -9.30
N GLY A 151 -15.79 12.02 -9.73
CA GLY A 151 -16.19 13.37 -10.11
C GLY A 151 -15.91 14.24 -8.89
N ILE A 152 -14.96 15.17 -9.01
CA ILE A 152 -15.06 16.40 -8.25
C ILE A 152 -16.43 16.96 -8.63
N GLU A 153 -17.35 16.90 -7.67
CA GLU A 153 -18.70 17.44 -7.80
C GLU A 153 -18.54 18.91 -8.21
N SER A 154 -18.85 19.24 -9.45
CA SER A 154 -19.11 20.63 -9.81
C SER A 154 -20.35 21.05 -9.04
N VAL A 155 -20.26 22.19 -8.36
CA VAL A 155 -21.19 22.73 -7.34
C VAL A 155 -22.59 23.12 -7.88
N VAL A 156 -23.10 22.42 -8.89
CA VAL A 156 -24.38 22.68 -9.55
C VAL A 156 -25.06 21.36 -9.87
N ASP A 157 -25.70 20.78 -8.86
CA ASP A 157 -27.11 20.32 -8.88
C ASP A 157 -27.36 19.29 -7.77
N GLU A 158 -27.69 19.78 -6.57
CA GLU A 158 -28.34 18.95 -5.56
C GLU A 158 -29.84 18.78 -5.90
N LYS A 159 -30.35 17.55 -5.81
CA LYS A 159 -31.24 17.09 -4.72
C LYS A 159 -31.94 15.79 -5.11
N ASN A 160 -31.77 14.77 -4.24
CA ASN A 160 -32.52 13.49 -4.12
C ASN A 160 -31.96 12.19 -4.76
N GLY A 161 -30.87 12.20 -5.52
CA GLY A 161 -30.24 10.97 -6.08
C GLY A 161 -28.94 10.50 -5.40
N ALA A 162 -28.22 11.39 -4.70
CA ALA A 162 -26.82 11.16 -4.29
C ALA A 162 -26.63 10.16 -3.13
N ARG A 163 -27.58 10.06 -2.18
CA ARG A 163 -27.43 9.18 -1.00
C ARG A 163 -27.48 7.68 -1.36
N SER A 164 -28.33 7.31 -2.31
CA SER A 164 -28.44 5.93 -2.79
C SER A 164 -27.24 5.54 -3.66
N ALA A 165 -26.72 6.48 -4.45
CA ALA A 165 -25.52 6.27 -5.24
C ALA A 165 -24.28 6.04 -4.36
N GLY A 166 -24.07 6.89 -3.33
CA GLY A 166 -22.93 6.74 -2.41
C GLY A 166 -22.97 5.44 -1.58
N LEU A 167 -24.16 4.99 -1.15
CA LEU A 167 -24.28 3.71 -0.43
C LEU A 167 -24.00 2.51 -1.35
N ARG A 168 -24.49 2.56 -2.60
CA ARG A 168 -24.24 1.52 -3.60
C ARG A 168 -22.77 1.45 -3.99
N ASP A 169 -22.13 2.60 -4.11
CA ASP A 169 -20.70 2.72 -4.41
C ASP A 169 -19.85 2.14 -3.26
N ALA A 170 -20.22 2.42 -2.00
CA ALA A 170 -19.57 1.82 -0.84
C ALA A 170 -19.72 0.29 -0.77
N MET A 171 -20.90 -0.26 -1.12
CA MET A 171 -21.12 -1.70 -1.21
C MET A 171 -20.35 -2.35 -2.38
N CYS A 172 -20.25 -1.65 -3.52
CA CYS A 172 -19.46 -2.08 -4.66
C CYS A 172 -17.98 -2.19 -4.31
N SER A 173 -17.37 -1.12 -3.78
CA SER A 173 -15.96 -1.12 -3.34
C SER A 173 -15.70 -2.25 -2.34
N THR A 174 -16.60 -2.42 -1.37
CA THR A 174 -16.52 -3.50 -0.37
C THR A 174 -16.56 -4.90 -1.01
N CYS A 175 -17.41 -5.10 -2.01
CA CYS A 175 -17.44 -6.35 -2.75
C CYS A 175 -16.12 -6.59 -3.48
N GLU A 176 -15.56 -5.59 -4.15
CA GLU A 176 -14.30 -5.72 -4.88
C GLU A 176 -13.16 -6.09 -3.91
N MET A 177 -13.10 -5.47 -2.72
CA MET A 177 -12.15 -5.86 -1.67
C MET A 177 -12.37 -7.31 -1.21
N THR A 178 -13.62 -7.70 -1.02
CA THR A 178 -13.98 -9.07 -0.61
C THR A 178 -13.51 -10.10 -1.63
N VAL A 179 -13.73 -9.86 -2.93
CA VAL A 179 -13.24 -10.69 -4.01
C VAL A 179 -11.72 -10.82 -3.94
N VAL A 180 -10.99 -9.70 -3.79
CA VAL A 180 -9.52 -9.71 -3.67
C VAL A 180 -9.06 -10.57 -2.48
N TRP A 181 -9.65 -10.39 -1.30
CA TRP A 181 -9.25 -11.15 -0.11
C TRP A 181 -9.56 -12.64 -0.24
N MET A 182 -10.72 -13.00 -0.78
CA MET A 182 -11.07 -14.40 -1.03
C MET A 182 -10.12 -15.04 -2.04
N GLN A 183 -9.81 -14.35 -3.13
CA GLN A 183 -8.84 -14.84 -4.11
C GLN A 183 -7.44 -15.03 -3.52
N ASN A 184 -7.00 -14.10 -2.67
CA ASN A 184 -5.73 -14.23 -1.97
C ASN A 184 -5.70 -15.52 -1.14
N GLN A 185 -6.75 -15.80 -0.36
CA GLN A 185 -6.79 -16.98 0.49
C GLN A 185 -6.97 -18.29 -0.30
N LEU A 186 -7.72 -18.26 -1.42
CA LEU A 186 -7.83 -19.40 -2.32
C LEU A 186 -6.47 -19.79 -2.91
N ARG A 187 -5.63 -18.81 -3.30
CA ARG A 187 -4.25 -19.07 -3.77
C ARG A 187 -3.36 -19.69 -2.69
N GLN A 188 -3.71 -19.50 -1.43
CA GLN A 188 -3.03 -20.12 -0.28
C GLN A 188 -3.62 -21.49 0.10
N ASN A 189 -4.48 -22.07 -0.75
CA ASN A 189 -5.14 -23.37 -0.54
C ASN A 189 -5.92 -23.47 0.79
N GLN A 190 -6.53 -22.37 1.24
CA GLN A 190 -7.39 -22.36 2.43
C GLN A 190 -8.77 -22.97 2.16
N THR A 191 -9.41 -23.48 3.21
CA THR A 191 -10.80 -23.98 3.09
C THR A 191 -11.79 -22.83 3.08
N GLN A 192 -12.92 -23.00 2.38
CA GLN A 192 -13.96 -21.99 2.26
C GLN A 192 -14.43 -21.39 3.59
N ASP A 193 -14.63 -22.22 4.62
CA ASP A 193 -15.04 -21.76 5.96
C ASP A 193 -13.98 -20.86 6.61
N LEU A 194 -12.69 -21.22 6.46
CA LEU A 194 -11.58 -20.40 6.96
C LEU A 194 -11.48 -19.08 6.18
N ILE A 195 -11.72 -19.11 4.87
CA ILE A 195 -11.71 -17.90 4.04
C ILE A 195 -12.83 -16.95 4.46
N LEU A 196 -14.07 -17.43 4.58
CA LEU A 196 -15.19 -16.61 4.99
C LEU A 196 -14.97 -16.01 6.38
N LYS A 197 -14.43 -16.80 7.32
CA LYS A 197 -14.05 -16.31 8.65
C LYS A 197 -12.98 -15.23 8.57
N TYR A 198 -11.90 -15.47 7.82
CA TYR A 198 -10.80 -14.52 7.65
C TYR A 198 -11.27 -13.18 7.04
N VAL A 199 -12.02 -13.24 5.94
CA VAL A 199 -12.58 -12.05 5.29
C VAL A 199 -13.52 -11.29 6.23
N ASN A 200 -14.31 -12.00 7.04
CA ASN A 200 -15.12 -11.37 8.07
C ASN A 200 -14.25 -10.65 9.12
N GLU A 201 -13.15 -11.25 9.58
CA GLU A 201 -12.20 -10.58 10.51
C GLU A 201 -11.55 -9.34 9.90
N LEU A 202 -11.25 -9.35 8.59
CA LEU A 202 -10.74 -8.16 7.89
C LEU A 202 -11.71 -6.97 7.96
N CYS A 203 -13.03 -7.23 7.95
CA CYS A 203 -14.03 -6.17 8.13
C CYS A 203 -13.96 -5.44 9.48
N ASP A 204 -13.26 -6.01 10.48
CA ASP A 204 -13.01 -5.38 11.78
C ASP A 204 -11.72 -4.54 11.80
N ARG A 205 -10.91 -4.62 10.73
CA ARG A 205 -9.55 -4.07 10.65
C ARG A 205 -9.38 -3.05 9.53
N LEU A 206 -10.49 -2.55 8.97
CA LEU A 206 -10.42 -1.55 7.91
C LEU A 206 -9.70 -0.28 8.41
N PRO A 207 -8.81 0.29 7.59
CA PRO A 207 -8.08 1.51 7.94
C PRO A 207 -9.03 2.66 8.31
N SER A 208 -8.68 3.41 9.36
CA SER A 208 -9.44 4.60 9.75
C SER A 208 -9.18 5.74 8.75
N PRO A 209 -10.19 6.44 8.22
CA PRO A 209 -9.99 7.52 7.24
C PRO A 209 -9.18 8.71 7.77
N MET A 210 -9.13 8.88 9.10
CA MET A 210 -8.50 10.02 9.79
C MET A 210 -7.64 9.59 10.99
N GLY A 211 -7.40 8.29 11.15
CA GLY A 211 -6.78 7.74 12.35
C GLY A 211 -5.56 6.90 12.04
N GLU A 212 -4.55 7.04 12.88
CA GLU A 212 -3.39 6.15 12.92
C GLU A 212 -3.82 4.75 13.38
N SER A 213 -3.29 3.72 12.72
CA SER A 213 -3.54 2.33 13.12
C SER A 213 -2.61 1.94 14.26
N ALA A 214 -3.06 2.14 15.50
CA ALA A 214 -2.31 1.79 16.70
C ALA A 214 -2.10 0.27 16.84
N VAL A 215 -0.92 -0.14 17.26
CA VAL A 215 -0.55 -1.55 17.54
C VAL A 215 -0.03 -1.69 18.97
N ASP A 216 -0.03 -2.90 19.50
CA ASP A 216 0.62 -3.19 20.78
C ASP A 216 2.16 -3.18 20.60
N CYS A 217 2.85 -2.34 21.35
CA CYS A 217 4.32 -2.29 21.34
C CYS A 217 4.97 -3.59 21.82
N ALA A 218 4.28 -4.41 22.61
CA ALA A 218 4.81 -5.67 23.11
C ALA A 218 4.80 -6.78 22.05
N SER A 219 4.00 -6.65 20.99
CA SER A 219 3.82 -7.70 19.98
C SER A 219 4.76 -7.60 18.78
N LEU A 220 5.66 -6.60 18.72
CA LEU A 220 6.56 -6.37 17.57
C LEU A 220 7.29 -7.65 17.11
N SER A 221 7.82 -8.43 18.06
CA SER A 221 8.59 -9.65 17.76
C SER A 221 7.77 -10.79 17.13
N SER A 222 6.44 -10.72 17.22
CA SER A 222 5.51 -11.67 16.60
C SER A 222 4.94 -11.19 15.27
N MET A 223 5.17 -9.93 14.89
CA MET A 223 4.64 -9.38 13.64
C MET A 223 5.45 -9.90 12.45
N PRO A 224 4.82 -10.10 11.29
CA PRO A 224 5.52 -10.60 10.10
C PRO A 224 6.30 -9.48 9.39
N SER A 225 7.36 -9.85 8.68
CA SER A 225 7.94 -8.93 7.69
C SER A 225 6.94 -8.62 6.57
N VAL A 226 7.00 -7.38 6.08
CA VAL A 226 6.27 -6.93 4.89
C VAL A 226 7.28 -6.54 3.83
N SER A 227 7.11 -7.04 2.61
CA SER A 227 8.09 -6.88 1.54
C SER A 227 7.49 -6.34 0.26
N PHE A 228 8.30 -5.59 -0.48
CA PHE A 228 7.95 -5.02 -1.78
C PHE A 228 8.81 -5.61 -2.88
N THR A 229 8.21 -6.02 -3.99
CA THR A 229 8.96 -6.49 -5.16
C THR A 229 9.25 -5.32 -6.10
N ILE A 230 10.53 -4.93 -6.26
CA ILE A 230 10.94 -3.81 -7.12
C ILE A 230 12.07 -4.27 -8.03
N GLY A 231 11.91 -4.13 -9.34
CA GLY A 231 12.94 -4.53 -10.32
C GLY A 231 13.33 -6.02 -10.25
N GLY A 232 12.39 -6.89 -9.85
CA GLY A 232 12.63 -8.32 -9.66
C GLY A 232 13.37 -8.70 -8.38
N LYS A 233 13.66 -7.73 -7.49
CA LYS A 233 14.25 -7.95 -6.17
C LYS A 233 13.20 -7.71 -5.08
N VAL A 234 13.31 -8.46 -3.99
CA VAL A 234 12.48 -8.28 -2.79
C VAL A 234 13.17 -7.31 -1.83
N PHE A 235 12.40 -6.34 -1.33
CA PHE A 235 12.79 -5.35 -0.35
C PHE A 235 11.96 -5.55 0.91
N ASP A 236 12.54 -6.22 1.90
CA ASP A 236 11.91 -6.56 3.18
C ASP A 236 11.89 -5.36 4.13
N LEU A 237 10.83 -5.22 4.91
CA LEU A 237 10.76 -4.37 6.09
C LEU A 237 10.44 -5.24 7.31
N SER A 238 11.27 -5.16 8.34
CA SER A 238 11.02 -5.82 9.63
C SER A 238 10.02 -5.02 10.47
N PRO A 239 9.39 -5.63 11.49
CA PRO A 239 8.49 -4.94 12.41
C PRO A 239 9.08 -3.68 13.04
N GLU A 240 10.37 -3.69 13.36
CA GLU A 240 11.07 -2.54 13.95
C GLU A 240 11.21 -1.37 12.97
N GLU A 241 11.16 -1.64 11.66
CA GLU A 241 11.37 -0.64 10.61
C GLU A 241 10.04 0.02 10.22
N TYR A 242 8.96 -0.76 10.14
CA TYR A 242 7.64 -0.27 9.74
C TYR A 242 6.71 0.11 10.90
N ILE A 243 7.01 -0.23 12.16
CA ILE A 243 6.25 0.29 13.32
C ILE A 243 6.92 1.54 13.87
N LEU A 244 6.15 2.62 13.96
CA LEU A 244 6.58 3.90 14.51
C LEU A 244 6.24 3.98 16.00
N LYS A 245 7.23 4.33 16.82
CA LYS A 245 7.02 4.64 18.25
C LYS A 245 6.90 6.14 18.42
N VAL A 246 5.76 6.60 18.91
CA VAL A 246 5.47 8.01 19.17
C VAL A 246 5.38 8.22 20.69
N GLY A 247 6.12 9.20 21.21
CA GLY A 247 6.25 9.45 22.64
C GLY A 247 7.39 8.68 23.29
N GLU A 248 7.55 8.87 24.61
CA GLU A 248 8.68 8.33 25.38
C GLU A 248 8.23 7.48 26.57
N GLY A 249 9.08 6.52 26.97
CA GLY A 249 8.88 5.71 28.17
C GLY A 249 7.63 4.82 28.11
N ALA A 250 6.99 4.60 29.26
CA ALA A 250 5.85 3.71 29.40
C ALA A 250 4.56 4.20 28.71
N ALA A 251 4.54 5.46 28.24
CA ALA A 251 3.41 6.06 27.53
C ALA A 251 3.62 6.09 26.00
N ALA A 252 4.72 5.52 25.51
CA ALA A 252 4.97 5.44 24.07
C ALA A 252 3.87 4.63 23.38
N GLN A 253 3.34 5.17 22.29
CA GLN A 253 2.34 4.54 21.46
C GLN A 253 3.00 4.00 20.19
N CYS A 254 2.69 2.76 19.83
CA CYS A 254 3.13 2.18 18.58
C CYS A 254 2.05 2.32 17.51
N ILE A 255 2.46 2.78 16.34
CA ILE A 255 1.58 3.05 15.20
C ILE A 255 2.12 2.32 13.98
N SER A 256 1.23 1.72 13.21
CA SER A 256 1.55 1.16 11.90
C SER A 256 2.09 2.25 10.97
N GLY A 257 3.25 2.01 10.37
CA GLY A 257 3.82 2.87 9.32
C GLY A 257 3.04 2.82 8.00
N PHE A 258 1.92 2.11 7.95
CA PHE A 258 1.08 1.93 6.77
C PHE A 258 -0.20 2.76 6.87
N THR A 259 -0.59 3.40 5.78
CA THR A 259 -1.84 4.14 5.66
C THR A 259 -2.56 3.80 4.35
N ALA A 260 -3.89 3.92 4.37
CA ALA A 260 -4.73 3.65 3.22
C ALA A 260 -4.81 4.87 2.30
N LEU A 261 -4.60 4.62 1.01
CA LEU A 261 -4.77 5.59 -0.06
C LEU A 261 -5.18 4.86 -1.34
N ASP A 262 -6.45 5.00 -1.71
CA ASP A 262 -6.96 4.43 -2.95
C ASP A 262 -6.89 5.45 -4.09
N ILE A 263 -6.02 5.19 -5.07
CA ILE A 263 -5.88 6.00 -6.28
C ILE A 263 -6.50 5.24 -7.45
N PRO A 264 -7.55 5.78 -8.10
CA PRO A 264 -8.24 5.08 -9.17
C PRO A 264 -7.40 5.02 -10.46
N PRO A 265 -7.69 4.05 -11.35
CA PRO A 265 -7.16 4.04 -12.72
C PRO A 265 -7.50 5.34 -13.47
N PRO A 266 -6.64 5.82 -14.39
CA PRO A 266 -5.45 5.16 -14.92
C PRO A 266 -4.16 5.43 -14.12
N ARG A 267 -4.22 6.17 -12.99
CA ARG A 267 -3.02 6.54 -12.22
C ARG A 267 -2.61 5.47 -11.21
N GLY A 268 -3.56 4.69 -10.71
CA GLY A 268 -3.31 3.59 -9.78
C GLY A 268 -3.72 2.22 -10.33
N PRO A 269 -3.54 1.15 -9.52
CA PRO A 269 -3.17 1.19 -8.11
C PRO A 269 -1.73 1.68 -7.87
N LEU A 270 -1.56 2.53 -6.87
CA LEU A 270 -0.31 3.26 -6.60
C LEU A 270 0.09 3.10 -5.13
N TRP A 271 1.39 2.97 -4.88
CA TRP A 271 2.01 3.07 -3.56
C TRP A 271 2.82 4.37 -3.42
N ILE A 272 2.87 4.92 -2.22
CA ILE A 272 3.81 5.97 -1.84
C ILE A 272 4.79 5.35 -0.85
N LEU A 273 6.06 5.29 -1.25
CA LEU A 273 7.16 4.78 -0.45
C LEU A 273 7.88 5.96 0.20
N GLY A 274 7.49 6.26 1.43
CA GLY A 274 8.02 7.36 2.23
C GLY A 274 9.25 7.02 3.07
N ASP A 275 9.49 7.81 4.12
CA ASP A 275 10.64 7.69 5.03
C ASP A 275 10.79 6.30 5.66
N VAL A 276 9.68 5.60 5.95
CA VAL A 276 9.72 4.22 6.46
C VAL A 276 10.50 3.30 5.51
N PHE A 277 10.28 3.43 4.20
CA PHE A 277 11.01 2.65 3.19
C PHE A 277 12.38 3.26 2.90
N MET A 278 12.44 4.58 2.67
CA MET A 278 13.64 5.29 2.25
C MET A 278 14.72 5.37 3.34
N GLY A 279 14.34 5.23 4.61
CA GLY A 279 15.30 5.11 5.70
C GLY A 279 15.93 3.73 5.83
N ARG A 280 15.21 2.67 5.46
CA ARG A 280 15.79 1.33 5.35
C ARG A 280 16.62 1.15 4.08
N TYR A 281 16.19 1.83 3.00
CA TYR A 281 16.78 1.72 1.69
C TYR A 281 17.24 3.07 1.17
N HIS A 282 18.57 3.26 1.15
CA HIS A 282 19.19 4.40 0.49
C HIS A 282 18.65 4.54 -0.93
N THR A 283 18.18 5.75 -1.26
CA THR A 283 17.45 6.01 -2.50
C THR A 283 18.20 6.99 -3.38
N VAL A 284 18.45 6.60 -4.63
CA VAL A 284 19.04 7.46 -5.68
C VAL A 284 17.98 7.83 -6.69
N PHE A 285 17.86 9.12 -6.95
CA PHE A 285 17.03 9.68 -8.01
C PHE A 285 17.94 10.10 -9.17
N ASP A 286 18.00 9.27 -10.21
CA ASP A 286 18.85 9.47 -11.38
C ASP A 286 18.07 10.23 -12.45
N PHE A 287 18.23 11.55 -12.45
CA PHE A 287 17.55 12.45 -13.39
C PHE A 287 18.09 12.33 -14.81
N GLY A 288 19.38 12.00 -14.98
CA GLY A 288 19.99 11.81 -16.30
C GLY A 288 19.41 10.61 -17.04
N ASN A 289 19.24 9.49 -16.35
CA ASN A 289 18.74 8.24 -16.94
C ASN A 289 17.25 7.98 -16.66
N LEU A 290 16.57 8.88 -15.95
CA LEU A 290 15.16 8.78 -15.58
C LEU A 290 14.84 7.44 -14.91
N ARG A 291 15.49 7.18 -13.78
CA ARG A 291 15.32 5.95 -12.99
C ARG A 291 15.51 6.24 -11.50
N VAL A 292 14.97 5.35 -10.67
CA VAL A 292 15.15 5.37 -9.21
C VAL A 292 15.90 4.12 -8.80
N GLY A 293 16.84 4.24 -7.87
CA GLY A 293 17.70 3.16 -7.40
C GLY A 293 17.63 2.96 -5.89
N PHE A 294 17.52 1.71 -5.45
CA PHE A 294 17.43 1.37 -4.03
C PHE A 294 18.53 0.40 -3.61
N ALA A 295 19.25 0.72 -2.55
CA ALA A 295 20.23 -0.14 -1.89
C ALA A 295 19.95 -0.18 -0.38
N GLU A 296 20.45 -1.20 0.31
CA GLU A 296 20.39 -1.25 1.77
C GLU A 296 21.15 -0.05 2.36
N ALA A 297 20.53 0.71 3.27
CA ALA A 297 21.20 1.79 3.98
C ALA A 297 22.30 1.23 4.90
N ALA A 298 23.38 2.00 5.07
CA ALA A 298 24.53 1.61 5.90
C ALA A 298 24.23 1.68 7.39
#